data_AF-A0A974NJZ4-F1
#
_entry.id   AF-A0A974NJZ4-F1
#
_cell.length_a   1.000
_cell.length_b   1.000
_cell.length_c   1.000
_cell.angle_alpha   90.00
_cell.angle_beta   90.00
_cell.angle_gamma   90.00
#
_symmetry.space_group_name_H-M   'P 1'
#
loop_
_entity.id
_entity.type
_entity.pdbx_description
1 polymer ?
#
loop_
_entity_poly.entity_id
_entity_poly.type
_entity_poly.pdbx_seq_one_letter_code
_entity_poly.pdbx_strand_id
1 'polypeptide(L)'
;MKKKQILKGLVIAGICLVGLVIFDQIKMKKINTPPKLMAVIDGTEADYLVQSYSKNDKTSDSRFNDEDNPVTNVNPRSKVEISFDDAPDLMAVEEIHPGFTLDATFKEVIEETEEDMLWNPYLPPYIIEINNQPFIKSYVVQAKWKDGKKAVYTLQFNVKNEISYQKLLSDSPKTRSLFMVIDSSDNNPFNEVRDGGMFRIDQFRTVDLAEAHSSFPELKIEKTPTYVVFDYTKEVFRSHQMEDLVEFLHQF
;
A
#
# COMPACT_ATOMS: atom_id res chain seq x y z
N MET A 1 -21.50 -50.44 46.04
CA MET A 1 -20.92 -50.59 44.68
C MET A 1 -21.44 -49.58 43.64
N LYS A 2 -22.72 -49.19 43.63
CA LYS A 2 -23.32 -48.32 42.58
C LYS A 2 -22.70 -46.91 42.43
N LYS A 3 -22.31 -46.22 43.52
CA LYS A 3 -21.72 -44.87 43.45
C LYS A 3 -20.39 -44.79 42.67
N LYS A 4 -19.52 -45.80 42.78
CA LYS A 4 -18.23 -45.84 42.04
C LYS A 4 -18.42 -46.06 40.54
N GLN A 5 -19.48 -46.75 40.11
CA GLN A 5 -19.78 -46.94 38.69
C GLN A 5 -20.39 -45.69 38.05
N ILE A 6 -21.25 -44.97 38.78
CA ILE A 6 -21.82 -43.68 38.32
C ILE A 6 -20.72 -42.62 38.18
N LEU A 7 -19.77 -42.55 39.13
CA LEU A 7 -18.65 -41.62 39.08
C LEU A 7 -17.71 -41.91 37.88
N LYS A 8 -17.44 -43.19 37.58
CA LYS A 8 -16.66 -43.58 36.39
C LYS A 8 -17.37 -43.21 35.09
N GLY A 9 -18.69 -43.38 35.02
CA GLY A 9 -19.50 -42.98 33.86
C GLY A 9 -19.46 -41.46 33.62
N LEU A 10 -19.54 -40.65 34.68
CA LEU A 10 -19.45 -39.19 34.59
C LEU A 10 -18.06 -38.71 34.13
N VAL A 11 -16.99 -39.34 34.60
CA VAL A 11 -15.62 -39.01 34.17
C VAL A 11 -15.40 -39.32 32.69
N ILE A 12 -15.87 -40.49 32.22
CA ILE A 12 -15.76 -40.86 30.80
C ILE A 12 -16.59 -39.92 29.92
N ALA A 13 -17.82 -39.59 30.33
CA ALA A 13 -18.65 -38.62 29.61
C ALA A 13 -18.00 -37.22 29.56
N GLY A 14 -17.38 -36.78 30.65
CA GLY A 14 -16.64 -35.52 30.70
C GLY A 14 -15.44 -35.48 29.75
N ILE A 15 -14.64 -36.56 29.71
CA ILE A 15 -13.50 -36.68 28.79
C ILE A 15 -13.98 -36.70 27.32
N CYS A 16 -15.06 -37.40 27.01
CA CYS A 16 -15.64 -37.42 25.66
C CYS A 16 -16.16 -36.04 25.24
N LEU A 17 -16.80 -35.29 26.15
CA LEU A 17 -17.28 -33.93 25.89
C LEU A 17 -16.12 -32.97 25.62
N VAL A 18 -15.06 -33.00 26.44
CA VAL A 18 -13.85 -32.20 26.23
C VAL A 18 -13.18 -32.57 24.90
N GLY A 19 -13.09 -33.87 24.59
CA GLY A 19 -12.55 -34.36 23.32
C GLY A 19 -13.35 -33.87 22.10
N LEU A 20 -14.68 -33.86 22.18
CA LEU A 20 -15.54 -33.32 21.12
C LEU A 20 -15.35 -31.81 20.95
N VAL A 21 -15.26 -31.04 22.04
CA VAL A 21 -14.99 -29.59 21.98
C VAL A 21 -13.63 -29.29 21.36
N ILE A 22 -12.58 -30.03 21.74
CA ILE A 22 -11.23 -29.87 21.17
C ILE A 22 -11.23 -30.25 19.69
N PHE A 23 -11.90 -31.36 19.33
CA PHE A 23 -11.99 -31.79 17.94
C PHE A 23 -12.76 -30.78 17.09
N ASP A 24 -13.83 -30.19 17.62
CA ASP A 24 -14.62 -29.15 16.95
C ASP A 24 -13.79 -27.87 16.78
N GLN A 25 -12.99 -27.48 17.79
CA GLN A 25 -12.04 -26.36 17.67
C GLN A 25 -10.95 -26.60 16.63
N ILE A 26 -10.38 -27.82 16.57
CA ILE A 26 -9.37 -28.20 15.57
C ILE A 26 -9.99 -28.23 14.17
N LYS A 27 -11.21 -28.76 14.04
CA LYS A 27 -11.94 -28.81 12.78
C LYS A 27 -12.33 -27.41 12.30
N MET A 28 -12.76 -26.53 13.21
CA MET A 28 -12.99 -25.11 12.95
C MET A 28 -11.69 -24.41 12.49
N LYS A 29 -10.55 -24.65 13.15
CA LYS A 29 -9.25 -24.13 12.70
C LYS A 29 -8.87 -24.60 11.29
N LYS A 30 -9.04 -25.89 10.97
CA LYS A 30 -8.74 -26.43 9.63
C LYS A 30 -9.72 -25.99 8.54
N ILE A 31 -10.96 -25.69 8.89
CA ILE A 31 -11.98 -25.22 7.94
C ILE A 31 -11.87 -23.70 7.70
N ASN A 32 -11.35 -22.94 8.66
CA ASN A 32 -11.29 -21.47 8.64
C ASN A 32 -9.91 -20.88 8.35
N THR A 33 -8.95 -21.66 7.83
CA THR A 33 -7.66 -21.11 7.42
C THR A 33 -7.76 -20.66 5.96
N PRO A 34 -7.55 -19.37 5.64
CA PRO A 34 -7.54 -18.91 4.26
C PRO A 34 -6.33 -19.47 3.49
N PRO A 35 -6.39 -19.53 2.16
CA PRO A 35 -5.20 -19.72 1.32
C PRO A 35 -4.08 -18.75 1.72
N LYS A 36 -2.83 -19.18 1.60
CA LYS A 36 -1.67 -18.36 2.00
C LYS A 36 -1.41 -17.28 0.94
N LEU A 37 -1.45 -16.01 1.35
CA LEU A 37 -0.93 -14.90 0.55
C LEU A 37 0.60 -14.99 0.53
N MET A 38 1.19 -14.80 -0.64
CA MET A 38 2.64 -14.71 -0.83
C MET A 38 2.91 -13.36 -1.48
N ALA A 39 3.33 -12.38 -0.67
CA ALA A 39 3.81 -11.09 -1.14
C ALA A 39 5.34 -11.12 -1.12
N VAL A 40 5.99 -10.99 -2.28
CA VAL A 40 7.45 -11.02 -2.38
C VAL A 40 7.95 -9.66 -2.87
N ILE A 41 8.87 -9.06 -2.13
CA ILE A 41 9.50 -7.79 -2.46
C ILE A 41 11.01 -7.94 -2.47
N ASP A 42 11.64 -7.61 -3.59
CA ASP A 42 13.10 -7.73 -3.79
C ASP A 42 13.65 -9.12 -3.38
N GLY A 43 12.85 -10.19 -3.60
CA GLY A 43 13.19 -11.57 -3.25
C GLY A 43 12.95 -11.96 -1.79
N THR A 44 12.38 -11.09 -0.96
CA THR A 44 12.02 -11.36 0.45
C THR A 44 10.51 -11.43 0.62
N GLU A 45 10.01 -12.39 1.40
CA GLU A 45 8.59 -12.49 1.74
C GLU A 45 8.20 -11.35 2.70
N ALA A 46 7.15 -10.61 2.35
CA ALA A 46 6.56 -9.57 3.17
C ALA A 46 5.49 -10.15 4.07
N ASP A 47 5.42 -9.61 5.29
CA ASP A 47 4.38 -9.98 6.24
C ASP A 47 3.02 -9.38 5.85
N TYR A 48 1.94 -10.05 6.25
CA TYR A 48 0.57 -9.64 5.97
C TYR A 48 -0.36 -10.01 7.13
N LEU A 49 -1.53 -9.36 7.17
CA LEU A 49 -2.61 -9.71 8.09
C LEU A 49 -3.81 -10.25 7.32
N VAL A 50 -4.37 -11.37 7.77
CA VAL A 50 -5.69 -11.85 7.31
C VAL A 50 -6.75 -11.08 8.08
N GLN A 51 -7.58 -10.30 7.38
CA GLN A 51 -8.63 -9.50 7.99
C GLN A 51 -9.96 -10.25 8.09
N SER A 52 -10.33 -10.96 7.04
CA SER A 52 -11.53 -11.79 7.03
C SER A 52 -11.33 -13.01 6.14
N TYR A 53 -12.01 -14.09 6.52
CA TYR A 53 -12.10 -15.29 5.71
C TYR A 53 -13.51 -15.86 5.82
N SER A 54 -14.12 -16.17 4.69
CA SER A 54 -15.40 -16.86 4.65
C SER A 54 -15.37 -18.07 3.73
N LYS A 55 -16.14 -19.10 4.11
CA LYS A 55 -16.38 -20.29 3.30
C LYS A 55 -17.78 -20.81 3.57
N ASN A 56 -18.59 -20.98 2.53
CA ASN A 56 -19.98 -21.47 2.64
C ASN A 56 -20.81 -20.71 3.70
N ASP A 57 -20.83 -19.38 3.60
CA ASP A 57 -21.57 -18.46 4.48
C ASP A 57 -21.16 -18.47 5.97
N LYS A 58 -20.06 -19.15 6.31
CA LYS A 58 -19.42 -19.03 7.61
C LYS A 58 -18.25 -18.06 7.50
N THR A 59 -18.38 -16.93 8.16
CA THR A 59 -17.34 -15.90 8.21
C THR A 59 -16.58 -15.98 9.53
N SER A 60 -15.26 -15.87 9.42
CA SER A 60 -14.35 -15.62 10.53
C SER A 60 -13.75 -14.24 10.30
N ASP A 61 -14.24 -13.25 11.04
CA ASP A 61 -13.65 -11.91 11.05
C ASP A 61 -12.64 -11.84 12.20
N SER A 62 -11.41 -11.42 11.89
CA SER A 62 -10.56 -10.89 12.95
C SER A 62 -11.07 -9.51 13.31
N ARG A 63 -11.06 -9.16 14.60
CA ARG A 63 -11.25 -7.76 14.98
C ARG A 63 -10.12 -6.97 14.35
N PHE A 64 -10.51 -6.06 13.48
CA PHE A 64 -9.60 -5.12 12.86
C PHE A 64 -8.93 -4.25 13.95
N ASN A 65 -7.61 -4.29 14.00
CA ASN A 65 -6.81 -3.38 14.80
C ASN A 65 -5.60 -2.97 13.96
N ASP A 66 -5.53 -1.69 13.59
CA ASP A 66 -4.48 -1.19 12.71
C ASP A 66 -3.09 -1.33 13.33
N GLU A 67 -3.00 -1.32 14.66
CA GLU A 67 -1.75 -1.54 15.41
C GLU A 67 -1.16 -2.96 15.23
N ASP A 68 -1.98 -3.93 14.83
CA ASP A 68 -1.57 -5.33 14.66
C ASP A 68 -1.11 -5.64 13.23
N ASN A 69 -1.19 -4.67 12.29
CA ASN A 69 -0.72 -4.88 10.93
C ASN A 69 0.81 -4.90 10.88
N PRO A 70 1.41 -5.99 10.36
CA PRO A 70 2.85 -6.02 10.21
C PRO A 70 3.27 -5.06 9.08
N VAL A 71 4.35 -4.32 9.33
CA VAL A 71 4.89 -3.33 8.39
C VAL A 71 6.24 -3.81 7.87
N THR A 72 6.34 -3.98 6.56
CA THR A 72 7.59 -4.37 5.90
C THR A 72 8.33 -3.12 5.42
N ASN A 73 9.62 -2.98 5.79
CA ASN A 73 10.43 -1.86 5.28
C ASN A 73 10.90 -2.16 3.85
N VAL A 74 10.71 -1.21 2.93
CA VAL A 74 11.00 -1.40 1.51
C VAL A 74 11.84 -0.26 0.95
N ASN A 75 12.60 -0.55 -0.10
CA ASN A 75 13.30 0.50 -0.83
C ASN A 75 12.28 1.27 -1.69
N PRO A 76 12.55 2.54 -2.02
CA PRO A 76 11.73 3.26 -2.98
C PRO A 76 11.73 2.53 -4.33
N ARG A 77 10.59 2.48 -5.04
CA ARG A 77 10.48 1.86 -6.38
C ARG A 77 10.69 0.35 -6.41
N SER A 78 10.62 -0.32 -5.27
CA SER A 78 10.54 -1.77 -5.22
C SER A 78 9.26 -2.28 -5.90
N LYS A 79 9.34 -3.51 -6.42
CA LYS A 79 8.20 -4.24 -6.98
C LYS A 79 7.75 -5.31 -5.99
N VAL A 80 6.46 -5.33 -5.70
CA VAL A 80 5.83 -6.38 -4.88
C VAL A 80 5.11 -7.33 -5.81
N GLU A 81 5.49 -8.60 -5.81
CA GLU A 81 4.76 -9.66 -6.48
C GLU A 81 3.77 -10.29 -5.50
N ILE A 82 2.49 -10.27 -5.83
CA ILE A 82 1.40 -10.84 -5.04
C ILE A 82 0.91 -12.11 -5.71
N SER A 83 0.95 -13.20 -4.97
CA SER A 83 0.47 -14.51 -5.40
C SER A 83 -0.17 -15.27 -4.23
N PHE A 84 -0.72 -16.45 -4.52
CA PHE A 84 -1.34 -17.34 -3.53
C PHE A 84 -0.84 -18.77 -3.73
N ASP A 85 -0.80 -19.54 -2.63
CA ASP A 85 -0.49 -20.97 -2.69
C ASP A 85 -1.56 -21.77 -3.46
N ASP A 86 -2.82 -21.37 -3.32
CA ASP A 86 -3.97 -21.78 -4.12
C ASP A 86 -4.47 -20.57 -4.91
N ALA A 87 -4.32 -20.59 -6.24
CA ALA A 87 -4.62 -19.43 -7.07
C ALA A 87 -6.12 -19.07 -7.02
N PRO A 88 -6.49 -17.83 -6.66
CA PRO A 88 -7.88 -17.38 -6.71
C PRO A 88 -8.40 -17.27 -8.14
N ASP A 89 -9.71 -17.37 -8.27
CA ASP A 89 -10.42 -17.13 -9.53
C ASP A 89 -10.62 -15.63 -9.79
N LEU A 90 -10.77 -14.84 -8.72
CA LEU A 90 -10.85 -13.39 -8.78
C LEU A 90 -9.98 -12.78 -7.69
N MET A 91 -9.23 -11.74 -8.03
CA MET A 91 -8.43 -10.97 -7.10
C MET A 91 -8.55 -9.48 -7.41
N ALA A 92 -8.67 -8.68 -6.35
CA ALA A 92 -8.61 -7.22 -6.40
C ALA A 92 -7.53 -6.74 -5.44
N VAL A 93 -6.81 -5.69 -5.83
CA VAL A 93 -5.77 -5.07 -5.01
C VAL A 93 -5.93 -3.57 -5.07
N GLU A 94 -6.03 -2.95 -3.90
CA GLU A 94 -6.28 -1.51 -3.78
C GLU A 94 -5.30 -0.86 -2.81
N GLU A 95 -4.79 0.33 -3.17
CA GLU A 95 -3.99 1.17 -2.28
C GLU A 95 -4.91 2.04 -1.43
N ILE A 96 -4.73 2.02 -0.11
CA ILE A 96 -5.46 2.89 0.80
C ILE A 96 -4.83 4.28 0.73
N HIS A 97 -5.61 5.25 0.24
CA HIS A 97 -5.14 6.62 0.10
C HIS A 97 -4.86 7.29 1.46
N PRO A 98 -3.80 8.10 1.56
CA PRO A 98 -3.53 8.91 2.75
C PRO A 98 -4.72 9.80 3.08
N GLY A 99 -5.28 9.64 4.29
CA GLY A 99 -6.48 10.37 4.75
C GLY A 99 -7.71 9.49 4.94
N PHE A 100 -7.69 8.27 4.41
CA PHE A 100 -8.66 7.24 4.75
C PHE A 100 -8.12 6.36 5.87
N THR A 101 -9.01 5.94 6.78
CA THR A 101 -8.65 4.91 7.76
C THR A 101 -8.75 3.55 7.10
N LEU A 102 -7.86 2.65 7.50
CA LEU A 102 -7.80 1.30 6.99
C LEU A 102 -9.14 0.55 7.25
N ASP A 103 -9.88 0.88 8.33
CA ASP A 103 -11.24 0.36 8.60
C ASP A 103 -12.31 0.93 7.66
N ALA A 104 -12.25 2.22 7.33
CA ALA A 104 -13.22 2.85 6.43
C ALA A 104 -13.10 2.31 5.01
N THR A 105 -11.87 2.24 4.47
CA THR A 105 -11.61 1.65 3.17
C THR A 105 -11.90 0.15 3.19
N PHE A 106 -11.57 -0.57 4.26
CA PHE A 106 -11.93 -1.99 4.37
C PHE A 106 -13.44 -2.25 4.29
N LYS A 107 -14.26 -1.42 4.95
CA LYS A 107 -15.73 -1.52 4.86
C LYS A 107 -16.23 -1.19 3.46
N GLU A 108 -15.74 -0.11 2.86
CA GLU A 108 -16.09 0.28 1.50
C GLU A 108 -15.73 -0.82 0.50
N VAL A 109 -14.51 -1.35 0.58
CA VAL A 109 -13.98 -2.39 -0.32
C VAL A 109 -14.67 -3.74 -0.10
N ILE A 110 -15.11 -4.08 1.12
CA ILE A 110 -15.94 -5.27 1.38
C ILE A 110 -17.39 -5.08 0.91
N GLU A 111 -17.91 -3.86 0.96
CA GLU A 111 -19.25 -3.50 0.51
C GLU A 111 -19.31 -3.30 -1.02
N GLU A 112 -18.18 -3.02 -1.67
CA GLU A 112 -18.04 -3.11 -3.13
C GLU A 112 -18.38 -4.53 -3.58
N THR A 113 -19.25 -4.58 -4.58
CA THR A 113 -20.00 -5.79 -4.90
C THR A 113 -19.11 -6.78 -5.65
N GLU A 114 -19.47 -8.07 -5.67
CA GLU A 114 -18.83 -9.04 -6.57
C GLU A 114 -18.82 -8.57 -8.04
N GLU A 115 -19.72 -7.65 -8.39
CA GLU A 115 -19.80 -6.96 -9.66
C GLU A 115 -18.55 -6.11 -9.95
N ASP A 116 -17.98 -5.41 -8.97
CA ASP A 116 -16.81 -4.53 -9.14
C ASP A 116 -15.51 -5.34 -9.36
N MET A 117 -15.37 -6.48 -8.66
CA MET A 117 -14.27 -7.43 -8.89
C MET A 117 -14.31 -8.08 -10.29
N LEU A 118 -15.49 -8.15 -10.93
CA LEU A 118 -15.67 -8.73 -12.26
C LEU A 118 -15.27 -7.77 -13.39
N TRP A 119 -15.21 -6.46 -13.13
CA TRP A 119 -14.84 -5.47 -14.14
C TRP A 119 -13.33 -5.35 -14.36
N ASN A 120 -12.50 -5.77 -13.39
CA ASN A 120 -11.03 -5.78 -13.53
C ASN A 120 -10.36 -6.91 -12.72
N PRO A 121 -10.59 -8.19 -13.05
CA PRO A 121 -10.00 -9.30 -12.32
C PRO A 121 -8.49 -9.34 -12.59
N TYR A 122 -7.69 -9.05 -11.58
CA TYR A 122 -6.26 -9.31 -11.66
C TYR A 122 -6.02 -10.80 -11.55
N LEU A 123 -5.22 -11.35 -12.46
CA LEU A 123 -4.74 -12.73 -12.36
C LEU A 123 -3.41 -12.74 -11.60
N PRO A 124 -3.22 -13.65 -10.63
CA PRO A 124 -1.93 -13.82 -10.00
C PRO A 124 -0.89 -14.39 -10.99
N PRO A 125 0.39 -13.98 -10.90
CA PRO A 125 0.90 -12.98 -9.98
C PRO A 125 0.52 -11.54 -10.40
N TYR A 126 0.13 -10.72 -9.43
CA TYR A 126 -0.09 -9.29 -9.64
C TYR A 126 1.10 -8.50 -9.10
N ILE A 127 1.52 -7.46 -9.84
CA ILE A 127 2.69 -6.66 -9.48
C ILE A 127 2.23 -5.28 -9.03
N ILE A 128 2.55 -4.91 -7.79
CA ILE A 128 2.46 -3.54 -7.30
C ILE A 128 3.82 -2.86 -7.51
N GLU A 129 3.81 -1.67 -8.09
CA GLU A 129 4.98 -0.79 -8.13
C GLU A 129 4.89 0.23 -6.99
N ILE A 130 5.77 0.10 -6.00
CA ILE A 130 5.83 1.04 -4.87
C ILE A 130 6.41 2.36 -5.39
N ASN A 131 5.70 3.49 -5.22
CA ASN A 131 6.23 4.77 -5.69
C ASN A 131 7.43 5.25 -4.85
N ASN A 132 7.98 6.42 -5.21
CA ASN A 132 9.18 6.94 -4.55
C ASN A 132 8.89 7.70 -3.25
N GLN A 133 7.64 7.85 -2.82
CA GLN A 133 7.32 8.74 -1.71
C GLN A 133 7.58 8.04 -0.35
N PRO A 134 8.35 8.65 0.57
CA PRO A 134 8.69 8.05 1.84
C PRO A 134 7.54 8.16 2.84
N PHE A 135 6.65 7.17 2.86
CA PHE A 135 5.58 7.02 3.84
C PHE A 135 5.12 5.55 3.93
N ILE A 136 4.23 5.25 4.88
CA ILE A 136 3.60 3.93 4.98
C ILE A 136 2.50 3.81 3.92
N LYS A 137 2.68 2.90 2.98
CA LYS A 137 1.65 2.50 2.01
C LYS A 137 0.94 1.27 2.50
N SER A 138 -0.39 1.30 2.45
CA SER A 138 -1.23 0.18 2.86
C SER A 138 -2.04 -0.31 1.68
N TYR A 139 -2.13 -1.63 1.53
CA TYR A 139 -2.88 -2.27 0.46
C TYR A 139 -3.88 -3.26 1.03
N VAL A 140 -5.07 -3.31 0.43
CA VAL A 140 -6.06 -4.36 0.65
C VAL A 140 -6.01 -5.32 -0.52
N VAL A 141 -5.87 -6.61 -0.22
CA VAL A 141 -5.93 -7.68 -1.22
C VAL A 141 -7.19 -8.50 -0.95
N GLN A 142 -8.10 -8.54 -1.91
CA GLN A 142 -9.28 -9.40 -1.86
C GLN A 142 -9.12 -10.55 -2.83
N ALA A 143 -9.53 -11.74 -2.42
CA ALA A 143 -9.44 -12.94 -3.24
C ALA A 143 -10.68 -13.83 -3.07
N LYS A 144 -11.15 -14.42 -4.17
CA LYS A 144 -12.29 -15.35 -4.21
C LYS A 144 -11.94 -16.60 -5.04
N TRP A 145 -12.38 -17.75 -4.54
CA TRP A 145 -12.18 -19.06 -5.19
C TRP A 145 -13.53 -19.71 -5.55
N LYS A 146 -13.50 -20.62 -6.53
CA LYS A 146 -14.63 -21.38 -7.09
C LYS A 146 -15.43 -22.17 -6.06
N ASP A 147 -14.80 -22.61 -4.98
CA ASP A 147 -15.47 -23.33 -3.89
C ASP A 147 -16.15 -22.41 -2.87
N GLY A 148 -16.34 -21.13 -3.21
CA GLY A 148 -17.03 -20.14 -2.39
C GLY A 148 -16.18 -19.58 -1.25
N LYS A 149 -14.87 -19.86 -1.24
CA LYS A 149 -13.95 -19.19 -0.31
C LYS A 149 -13.76 -17.74 -0.71
N LYS A 150 -13.70 -16.86 0.29
CA LYS A 150 -13.29 -15.46 0.12
C LYS A 150 -12.35 -15.08 1.25
N ALA A 151 -11.32 -14.30 0.94
CA ALA A 151 -10.38 -13.81 1.92
C ALA A 151 -10.00 -12.36 1.64
N VAL A 152 -9.79 -11.59 2.70
CA VAL A 152 -9.27 -10.22 2.62
C VAL A 152 -8.00 -10.14 3.45
N TYR A 153 -6.95 -9.58 2.86
CA TYR A 153 -5.64 -9.40 3.46
C TYR A 153 -5.25 -7.93 3.45
N THR A 154 -4.38 -7.56 4.38
CA THR A 154 -3.71 -6.27 4.39
C THR A 154 -2.21 -6.46 4.28
N LEU A 155 -1.58 -5.64 3.44
CA LEU A 155 -0.14 -5.46 3.35
C LEU A 155 0.20 -4.02 3.73
N GLN A 156 1.25 -3.82 4.52
CA GLN A 156 1.77 -2.47 4.80
C GLN A 156 3.27 -2.40 4.49
N PHE A 157 3.66 -1.35 3.76
CA PHE A 157 5.03 -1.11 3.34
C PHE A 157 5.50 0.26 3.81
N ASN A 158 6.54 0.29 4.64
CA ASN A 158 7.20 1.53 5.00
C ASN A 158 8.30 1.85 3.99
N VAL A 159 8.04 2.82 3.10
CA VAL A 159 9.00 3.24 2.08
C VAL A 159 10.11 4.06 2.74
N LYS A 160 11.35 3.57 2.64
CA LYS A 160 12.51 4.25 3.23
C LYS A 160 12.65 5.67 2.68
N ASN A 161 13.08 6.57 3.56
CA ASN A 161 13.51 7.91 3.21
C ASN A 161 15.03 7.94 3.05
N GLU A 162 15.52 7.88 1.82
CA GLU A 162 16.96 7.87 1.53
C GLU A 162 17.54 9.29 1.41
N ILE A 163 16.74 10.23 0.91
CA ILE A 163 17.09 11.64 0.71
C ILE A 163 15.87 12.54 0.97
N SER A 164 16.06 13.72 1.56
CA SER A 164 14.99 14.65 1.97
C SER A 164 14.07 15.08 0.82
N TYR A 165 14.63 15.21 -0.39
CA TYR A 165 13.90 15.58 -1.61
C TYR A 165 13.43 14.38 -2.43
N GLN A 166 13.44 13.16 -1.87
CA GLN A 166 13.01 11.94 -2.57
C GLN A 166 11.59 12.08 -3.16
N LYS A 167 10.68 12.66 -2.37
CA LYS A 167 9.29 12.94 -2.80
C LYS A 167 9.17 14.01 -3.90
N LEU A 168 10.27 14.69 -4.24
CA LEU A 168 10.32 15.65 -5.34
C LEU A 168 10.84 15.03 -6.63
N LEU A 169 11.36 13.79 -6.62
CA LEU A 169 11.73 13.09 -7.84
C LEU A 169 10.49 12.68 -8.63
N SER A 170 10.62 12.63 -9.94
CA SER A 170 9.53 12.24 -10.82
C SER A 170 9.12 10.78 -10.61
N ASP A 171 7.84 10.47 -10.78
CA ASP A 171 7.31 9.12 -10.58
C ASP A 171 7.61 8.17 -11.75
N SER A 172 7.95 8.71 -12.92
CA SER A 172 8.25 7.92 -14.12
C SER A 172 9.53 8.39 -14.83
N PRO A 173 10.29 7.48 -15.47
CA PRO A 173 11.40 7.86 -16.34
C PRO A 173 11.03 8.83 -17.49
N LYS A 174 9.74 8.88 -17.85
CA LYS A 174 9.21 9.69 -18.96
C LYS A 174 8.68 11.06 -18.53
N THR A 175 8.61 11.34 -17.24
CA THR A 175 8.07 12.58 -16.69
C THR A 175 9.17 13.38 -15.99
N ARG A 176 8.84 14.61 -15.64
CA ARG A 176 9.67 15.48 -14.81
C ARG A 176 8.82 16.05 -13.70
N SER A 177 9.46 16.45 -12.63
CA SER A 177 8.81 17.16 -11.53
C SER A 177 9.50 18.51 -11.32
N LEU A 178 8.70 19.52 -10.96
CA LEU A 178 9.14 20.89 -10.79
C LEU A 178 8.99 21.31 -9.33
N PHE A 179 10.09 21.73 -8.74
CA PHE A 179 10.13 22.32 -7.41
C PHE A 179 10.56 23.79 -7.51
N MET A 180 9.78 24.68 -6.91
CA MET A 180 10.03 26.10 -6.95
C MET A 180 10.08 26.68 -5.54
N VAL A 181 11.13 27.45 -5.29
CA VAL A 181 11.29 28.23 -4.07
C VAL A 181 11.14 29.69 -4.45
N ILE A 182 9.96 30.25 -4.19
CA ILE A 182 9.60 31.64 -4.53
C ILE A 182 8.94 32.29 -3.32
N ASP A 183 9.07 33.60 -3.17
CA ASP A 183 8.39 34.32 -2.09
C ASP A 183 6.89 34.39 -2.39
N SER A 184 6.06 34.31 -1.36
CA SER A 184 4.58 34.19 -1.48
C SER A 184 3.90 35.36 -2.21
N SER A 185 4.63 36.44 -2.52
CA SER A 185 4.17 37.61 -3.28
C SER A 185 4.36 37.50 -4.79
N ASP A 186 5.16 36.54 -5.27
CA ASP A 186 5.45 36.42 -6.70
C ASP A 186 4.35 35.65 -7.43
N ASN A 187 3.83 36.25 -8.50
CA ASN A 187 2.89 35.62 -9.43
C ASN A 187 3.44 34.25 -9.82
N ASN A 188 2.74 33.18 -9.45
CA ASN A 188 3.15 31.82 -9.74
C ASN A 188 3.35 31.67 -11.28
N PRO A 189 4.59 31.53 -11.76
CA PRO A 189 4.91 31.49 -13.19
C PRO A 189 4.45 30.18 -13.86
N PHE A 190 3.87 29.26 -13.09
CA PHE A 190 3.43 27.95 -13.54
C PHE A 190 2.48 27.97 -14.74
N ASN A 191 1.68 29.03 -14.91
CA ASN A 191 0.80 29.15 -16.08
C ASN A 191 1.57 29.22 -17.40
N GLU A 192 2.77 29.80 -17.41
CA GLU A 192 3.62 29.89 -18.60
C GLU A 192 4.33 28.56 -18.89
N VAL A 193 4.58 27.78 -17.84
CA VAL A 193 5.34 26.53 -17.89
C VAL A 193 4.47 25.32 -18.29
N ARG A 194 3.18 25.32 -17.94
CA ARG A 194 2.29 24.15 -18.11
C ARG A 194 1.95 23.84 -19.58
N ASP A 195 1.88 24.85 -20.44
CA ASP A 195 1.21 24.74 -21.74
C ASP A 195 2.17 24.62 -22.96
N GLY A 196 3.46 24.31 -22.78
CA GLY A 196 4.43 24.27 -23.90
C GLY A 196 5.58 23.26 -23.84
N GLY A 197 5.78 22.55 -22.73
CA GLY A 197 6.93 21.65 -22.53
C GLY A 197 6.86 20.33 -23.29
N MET A 198 8.01 19.85 -23.79
CA MET A 198 8.14 18.49 -24.37
C MET A 198 8.00 17.40 -23.29
N PHE A 199 8.32 17.71 -22.04
CA PHE A 199 8.17 16.80 -20.91
C PHE A 199 6.85 17.05 -20.17
N ARG A 200 6.10 15.97 -19.94
CA ARG A 200 4.95 16.01 -19.02
C ARG A 200 5.47 16.22 -17.60
N ILE A 201 5.09 17.34 -17.00
CA ILE A 201 5.29 17.58 -15.57
C ILE A 201 4.26 16.75 -14.80
N ASP A 202 4.70 15.79 -13.98
CA ASP A 202 3.82 14.93 -13.19
C ASP A 202 3.53 15.49 -11.80
N GLN A 203 4.49 16.23 -11.25
CA GLN A 203 4.39 16.83 -9.93
C GLN A 203 4.93 18.25 -9.93
N PHE A 204 4.25 19.10 -9.17
CA PHE A 204 4.62 20.48 -8.98
C PHE A 204 4.52 20.83 -7.49
N ARG A 205 5.57 21.45 -6.96
CA ARG A 205 5.57 21.93 -5.58
C ARG A 205 6.23 23.31 -5.50
N THR A 206 5.49 24.25 -4.93
CA THR A 206 6.00 25.57 -4.58
C THR A 206 6.08 25.71 -3.07
N VAL A 207 7.19 26.25 -2.58
CA VAL A 207 7.41 26.54 -1.16
C VAL A 207 8.16 27.86 -1.00
N ASP A 208 8.19 28.41 0.20
CA ASP A 208 9.07 29.53 0.54
C ASP A 208 10.48 29.05 0.94
N LEU A 209 11.42 29.99 1.11
CA LEU A 209 12.81 29.67 1.45
C LEU A 209 12.94 28.95 2.80
N ALA A 210 12.08 29.27 3.79
CA ALA A 210 12.14 28.66 5.11
C ALA A 210 11.65 27.20 5.09
N GLU A 211 10.58 26.91 4.36
CA GLU A 211 10.12 25.54 4.13
C GLU A 211 11.16 24.76 3.31
N ALA A 212 11.80 25.37 2.30
CA ALA A 212 12.86 24.72 1.54
C ALA A 212 14.04 24.29 2.43
N HIS A 213 14.50 25.16 3.33
CA HIS A 213 15.58 24.85 4.28
C HIS A 213 15.21 23.77 5.28
N SER A 214 13.98 23.80 5.80
CA SER A 214 13.54 22.87 6.84
C SER A 214 13.15 21.50 6.27
N SER A 215 12.46 21.45 5.14
CA SER A 215 11.95 20.21 4.55
C SER A 215 12.93 19.53 3.60
N PHE A 216 13.84 20.30 2.98
CA PHE A 216 14.74 19.82 1.93
C PHE A 216 16.19 20.34 2.10
N PRO A 217 16.82 20.16 3.28
CA PRO A 217 18.12 20.77 3.59
C PRO A 217 19.25 20.37 2.63
N GLU A 218 19.19 19.17 2.05
CA GLU A 218 20.20 18.68 1.12
C GLU A 218 20.19 19.43 -0.22
N LEU A 219 19.10 20.10 -0.58
CA LEU A 219 19.03 20.90 -1.80
C LEU A 219 19.84 22.21 -1.71
N LYS A 220 20.25 22.63 -0.51
CA LYS A 220 21.10 23.82 -0.26
C LYS A 220 20.65 25.05 -1.05
N ILE A 221 19.36 25.36 -0.99
CA ILE A 221 18.80 26.51 -1.72
C ILE A 221 19.08 27.77 -0.91
N GLU A 222 19.87 28.70 -1.43
CA GLU A 222 20.32 29.87 -0.65
C GLU A 222 19.47 31.13 -0.85
N LYS A 223 18.66 31.19 -1.91
CA LYS A 223 17.92 32.40 -2.30
C LYS A 223 16.65 32.11 -3.10
N THR A 224 15.79 33.12 -3.19
CA THR A 224 14.59 33.18 -4.05
C THR A 224 14.84 34.11 -5.26
N PRO A 225 14.20 33.86 -6.42
CA PRO A 225 13.57 32.59 -6.78
C PRO A 225 14.63 31.50 -7.05
N THR A 226 14.27 30.24 -6.83
CA THR A 226 15.03 29.07 -7.28
C THR A 226 14.09 28.05 -7.89
N TYR A 227 14.38 27.61 -9.11
CA TYR A 227 13.66 26.58 -9.84
C TYR A 227 14.54 25.35 -9.93
N VAL A 228 14.00 24.19 -9.56
CA VAL A 228 14.70 22.90 -9.60
C VAL A 228 13.83 21.90 -10.35
N VAL A 229 14.38 21.26 -11.37
CA VAL A 229 13.72 20.17 -12.09
C VAL A 229 14.39 18.87 -11.74
N PHE A 230 13.58 17.88 -11.38
CA PHE A 230 14.04 16.52 -11.14
C PHE A 230 13.57 15.59 -12.25
N ASP A 231 14.45 14.65 -12.60
CA ASP A 231 14.04 13.45 -13.32
C ASP A 231 13.69 12.34 -12.32
N TYR A 232 13.54 11.13 -12.85
CA TYR A 232 13.29 9.96 -12.02
C TYR A 232 14.41 9.74 -10.99
N THR A 233 15.66 10.01 -11.28
CA THR A 233 16.79 9.64 -10.41
C THR A 233 17.36 10.78 -9.57
N LYS A 234 17.30 12.02 -10.06
CA LYS A 234 18.06 13.14 -9.46
C LYS A 234 17.59 14.51 -9.98
N GLU A 235 18.20 15.55 -9.42
CA GLU A 235 18.18 16.89 -9.98
C GLU A 235 18.87 16.89 -11.36
N VAL A 236 18.19 17.46 -12.36
CA VAL A 236 18.70 17.60 -13.73
C VAL A 236 18.88 19.04 -14.17
N PHE A 237 18.23 19.97 -13.47
CA PHE A 237 18.31 21.39 -13.78
C PHE A 237 18.05 22.24 -12.54
N ARG A 238 18.75 23.37 -12.47
CA ARG A 238 18.54 24.41 -11.48
C ARG A 238 18.83 25.78 -12.07
N SER A 239 17.94 26.73 -11.85
CA SER A 239 18.19 28.15 -12.18
C SER A 239 17.50 29.09 -11.18
N HIS A 240 17.96 30.33 -11.18
CA HIS A 240 17.34 31.47 -10.49
C HIS A 240 16.62 32.42 -11.47
N GLN A 241 16.55 32.08 -12.75
CA GLN A 241 15.87 32.84 -13.80
C GLN A 241 14.76 31.97 -14.40
N MET A 242 13.59 32.57 -14.62
CA MET A 242 12.43 31.85 -15.17
C MET A 242 12.67 31.48 -16.64
N GLU A 243 13.34 32.36 -17.38
CA GLU A 243 13.65 32.21 -18.79
C GLU A 243 14.46 30.93 -19.03
N ASP A 244 15.45 30.65 -18.17
CA ASP A 244 16.26 29.42 -18.27
C ASP A 244 15.41 28.16 -18.01
N LEU A 245 14.44 28.23 -17.09
CA LEU A 245 13.53 27.11 -16.82
C LEU A 245 12.64 26.84 -18.04
N VAL A 246 12.04 27.89 -18.60
CA VAL A 246 11.19 27.79 -19.81
C VAL A 246 12.01 27.24 -20.96
N GLU A 247 13.24 27.73 -21.15
CA GLU A 247 14.15 27.21 -22.17
C GLU A 247 14.46 25.73 -21.94
N PHE A 248 14.82 25.32 -20.72
CA PHE A 248 15.09 23.93 -20.39
C PHE A 248 13.90 23.00 -20.68
N LEU A 249 12.68 23.45 -20.40
CA LEU A 249 11.47 22.65 -20.63
C LEU A 249 11.07 22.57 -22.11
N HIS A 250 11.57 23.49 -22.95
CA HIS A 250 11.35 23.54 -24.39
C HIS A 250 12.52 22.98 -25.23
N GLN A 251 13.73 22.87 -24.69
CA GLN A 251 14.88 22.24 -25.35
C GLN A 251 14.75 20.71 -25.24
N PHE A 252 14.73 20.00 -26.37
CA PHE A 252 14.37 18.58 -26.41
C PHE A 252 13.18 18.33 -27.30
#